data_AF-A0A424I6V5-F1
#
_entry.id   AF-A0A424I6V5-F1
#
_cell.length_a   1.000
_cell.length_b   1.000
_cell.length_c   1.000
_cell.angle_alpha   90.00
_cell.angle_beta   90.00
_cell.angle_gamma   90.00
#
_symmetry.space_group_name_H-M   'P 1'
#
loop_
_entity.id
_entity.type
_entity.pdbx_description
1 polymer ?
#
loop_
_entity_poly.entity_id
_entity_poly.type
_entity_poly.pdbx_seq_one_letter_code
_entity_poly.pdbx_strand_id
1 'polypeptide(L)'
;MLAAVKPEEPSDAPLEEGPNPRLFPRINQLARISFFIAIGDILGGIYIGSTADYDERTAVFCLCLVLTSALGAFCGHCACKQIRERRPHQKGTGMAVTGIIGCYGCLCVGLAVFSALTQGSV
;
A
#
# COMPACT_ATOMS: atom_id res chain seq x y z
N MET A 1 -49.67 41.89 12.09
CA MET A 1 -48.98 40.94 11.19
C MET A 1 -48.17 40.00 12.07
N LEU A 2 -48.71 38.80 12.34
CA LEU A 2 -48.02 37.76 13.12
C LEU A 2 -47.22 36.90 12.15
N ALA A 3 -45.91 36.79 12.40
CA ALA A 3 -44.99 35.99 11.59
C ALA A 3 -45.31 34.50 11.74
N ALA A 4 -45.46 33.80 10.62
CA ALA A 4 -45.69 32.36 10.58
C ALA A 4 -44.40 31.62 10.98
N VAL A 5 -44.43 30.96 12.13
CA VAL A 5 -43.42 29.96 12.52
C VAL A 5 -43.63 28.73 11.62
N LYS A 6 -42.66 28.45 10.74
CA LYS A 6 -42.61 27.20 9.99
C LYS A 6 -42.22 26.06 10.95
N PRO A 7 -42.94 24.94 10.97
CA PRO A 7 -42.57 23.80 11.79
C PRO A 7 -41.31 23.13 11.22
N GLU A 8 -40.29 22.95 12.06
CA GLU A 8 -39.09 22.17 11.74
C GLU A 8 -39.45 20.69 11.65
N GLU A 9 -39.20 20.06 10.49
CA GLU A 9 -39.28 18.60 10.33
C GLU A 9 -38.24 17.92 11.24
N PRO A 10 -38.61 16.90 12.02
CA PRO A 10 -37.63 16.09 12.74
C PRO A 10 -36.89 15.25 11.69
N SER A 11 -35.65 15.64 11.39
CA SER A 11 -34.76 14.93 10.50
C SER A 11 -34.31 13.62 11.14
N ASP A 12 -35.11 12.56 10.98
CA ASP A 12 -34.81 11.16 11.32
C ASP A 12 -33.77 10.52 10.37
N ALA A 13 -32.84 11.31 9.84
CA ALA A 13 -31.71 10.76 9.11
C ALA A 13 -30.82 10.00 10.13
N PRO A 14 -30.43 8.74 9.88
CA PRO A 14 -29.42 8.08 10.67
C PRO A 14 -28.22 9.02 10.71
N LEU A 15 -27.82 9.45 11.90
CA LEU A 15 -26.61 10.24 12.08
C LEU A 15 -25.50 9.46 11.39
N GLU A 16 -25.07 9.94 10.20
CA GLU A 16 -23.87 9.44 9.58
C GLU A 16 -22.77 9.64 10.61
N GLU A 17 -22.39 8.54 11.26
CA GLU A 17 -21.38 8.54 12.29
C GLU A 17 -20.10 9.05 11.64
N GLY A 18 -19.84 10.34 11.84
CA GLY A 18 -18.76 11.04 11.20
C GLY A 18 -17.47 10.24 11.39
N PRO A 19 -16.62 10.14 10.35
CA PRO A 19 -15.53 9.18 10.35
C PRO A 19 -14.65 9.38 11.58
N ASN A 20 -14.61 8.38 12.46
CA ASN A 20 -13.92 8.47 13.75
C ASN A 20 -12.46 8.94 13.52
N PRO A 21 -12.09 10.15 13.99
CA PRO A 21 -10.80 10.77 13.67
C PRO A 21 -9.61 10.00 14.25
N ARG A 22 -9.85 9.04 15.17
CA ARG A 22 -8.81 8.15 15.70
C ARG A 22 -8.46 6.97 14.79
N LEU A 23 -9.29 6.64 13.79
CA LEU A 23 -8.97 5.59 12.80
C LEU A 23 -8.26 6.11 11.55
N PHE A 24 -8.41 7.40 11.23
CA PHE A 24 -7.67 8.09 10.17
C PHE A 24 -6.13 7.96 10.24
N PRO A 25 -5.50 8.06 11.43
CA PRO A 25 -4.06 7.87 11.57
C PRO A 25 -3.59 6.49 11.09
N ARG A 26 -4.36 5.44 11.36
CA ARG A 26 -3.98 4.06 11.02
C ARG A 26 -4.01 3.78 9.51
N ILE A 27 -4.98 4.32 8.80
CA ILE A 27 -5.10 4.15 7.34
C ILE A 27 -3.93 4.85 6.63
N ASN A 28 -3.62 6.08 7.06
CA ASN A 28 -2.49 6.83 6.53
C ASN A 28 -1.15 6.15 6.86
N GLN A 29 -1.05 5.48 8.02
CA GLN A 29 0.13 4.69 8.38
C GLN A 29 0.32 3.47 7.49
N LEU A 30 -0.73 2.68 7.21
CA LEU A 30 -0.61 1.52 6.31
C LEU A 30 -0.23 1.92 4.87
N ALA A 31 -0.85 2.98 4.35
CA ALA A 31 -0.50 3.53 3.04
C ALA A 31 0.97 4.01 2.99
N ARG A 32 1.43 4.67 4.06
CA ARG A 32 2.83 5.09 4.19
C ARG A 32 3.79 3.91 4.28
N ILE A 33 3.46 2.87 5.06
CA ILE A 33 4.29 1.66 5.17
C ILE A 33 4.44 1.02 3.79
N SER A 34 3.33 0.80 3.07
CA SER A 34 3.37 0.25 1.70
C SER A 34 4.24 1.09 0.77
N PHE A 35 4.12 2.42 0.82
CA PHE A 35 4.90 3.33 0.01
C PHE A 35 6.41 3.30 0.33
N PHE A 36 6.79 3.32 1.61
CA PHE A 36 8.20 3.26 2.01
C PHE A 36 8.83 1.89 1.75
N ILE A 37 8.07 0.80 1.91
CA ILE A 37 8.53 -0.54 1.51
C ILE A 37 8.81 -0.56 0.01
N ALA A 38 7.89 -0.05 -0.81
CA ALA A 38 8.11 0.01 -2.26
C ALA A 38 9.38 0.79 -2.65
N ILE A 39 9.63 1.94 -2.01
CA ILE A 39 10.88 2.70 -2.23
C ILE A 39 12.11 1.86 -1.84
N GLY A 40 12.07 1.24 -0.66
CA GLY A 40 13.15 0.38 -0.18
C GLY A 40 13.43 -0.78 -1.13
N ASP A 41 12.39 -1.44 -1.62
CA ASP A 41 12.51 -2.57 -2.55
C ASP A 41 13.07 -2.13 -3.91
N ILE A 42 12.66 -0.97 -4.42
CA ILE A 42 13.21 -0.40 -5.66
C ILE A 42 14.71 -0.11 -5.50
N LEU A 43 15.10 0.55 -4.40
CA LEU A 43 16.51 0.85 -4.14
C LEU A 43 17.34 -0.43 -3.94
N GLY A 44 16.81 -1.41 -3.21
CA GLY A 44 17.44 -2.71 -3.02
C GLY A 44 17.59 -3.48 -4.33
N GLY A 45 16.57 -3.45 -5.20
CA GLY A 45 16.62 -4.04 -6.53
C GLY A 45 17.67 -3.39 -7.43
N ILE A 46 17.76 -2.05 -7.44
CA ILE A 46 18.80 -1.31 -8.18
C ILE A 46 20.19 -1.69 -7.68
N TYR A 47 20.37 -1.79 -6.35
CA TYR A 47 21.64 -2.21 -5.76
C TYR A 47 22.07 -3.59 -6.25
N ILE A 48 21.17 -4.58 -6.21
CA ILE A 48 21.45 -5.94 -6.71
C ILE A 48 21.77 -5.92 -8.22
N GLY A 49 21.01 -5.17 -9.01
CA GLY A 49 21.29 -5.05 -10.45
C GLY A 49 22.65 -4.42 -10.77
N SER A 50 23.20 -3.63 -9.85
CA SER A 50 24.52 -2.99 -10.00
C SER A 50 25.69 -3.83 -9.51
N THR A 51 25.44 -4.91 -8.75
CA THR A 51 26.50 -5.82 -8.30
C THR A 51 26.89 -6.80 -9.40
N ALA A 52 28.18 -6.93 -9.69
CA ALA A 52 28.71 -7.76 -10.77
C ALA A 52 28.72 -9.26 -10.45
N ASP A 53 28.70 -9.63 -9.16
CA ASP A 53 28.76 -11.01 -8.70
C ASP A 53 27.40 -11.45 -8.13
N TYR A 54 26.69 -12.29 -8.88
CA TYR A 54 25.46 -12.93 -8.45
C TYR A 54 25.78 -14.16 -7.61
N ASP A 55 26.13 -13.93 -6.34
CA ASP A 55 26.52 -14.98 -5.40
C ASP A 55 25.33 -15.49 -4.57
N GLU A 56 25.51 -16.48 -3.69
CA GLU A 56 24.43 -16.99 -2.81
C GLU A 56 23.76 -15.88 -1.98
N ARG A 57 24.53 -14.84 -1.62
CA ARG A 57 24.01 -13.66 -0.91
C ARG A 57 22.95 -12.93 -1.73
N THR A 58 23.12 -12.88 -3.04
CA THR A 58 22.17 -12.24 -3.96
C THR A 58 20.86 -13.00 -4.00
N ALA A 59 20.88 -14.34 -3.95
CA ALA A 59 19.67 -15.15 -3.85
C ALA A 59 18.91 -14.91 -2.53
N VAL A 60 19.62 -14.81 -1.40
CA VAL A 60 19.02 -14.47 -0.10
C VAL A 60 18.41 -13.06 -0.12
N PHE A 61 19.12 -12.09 -0.68
CA PHE A 61 18.62 -10.72 -0.83
C PHE A 61 17.39 -10.65 -1.74
N CYS A 62 17.38 -11.38 -2.86
CA CYS A 62 16.22 -11.49 -3.74
C CYS A 62 15.02 -12.10 -3.00
N LEU A 63 15.24 -13.14 -2.19
CA LEU A 63 14.18 -13.72 -1.37
C LEU A 63 13.62 -12.71 -0.37
N CYS A 64 14.49 -11.94 0.31
CA CYS A 64 14.07 -10.87 1.20
C CYS A 64 13.23 -9.82 0.48
N LEU A 65 13.66 -9.37 -0.70
CA LEU A 65 12.91 -8.41 -1.53
C LEU A 65 11.52 -8.92 -1.91
N VAL A 66 11.41 -10.19 -2.31
CA VAL A 66 10.11 -10.80 -2.64
C VAL A 66 9.19 -10.80 -1.40
N LEU A 67 9.71 -11.13 -0.22
CA LEU A 67 8.94 -11.15 1.01
C LEU A 67 8.51 -9.74 1.45
N THR A 68 9.43 -8.76 1.41
CA THR A 68 9.11 -7.37 1.76
C THR A 68 8.12 -6.77 0.79
N SER A 69 8.26 -7.00 -0.51
CA SER A 69 7.30 -6.55 -1.52
C SER A 69 5.93 -7.20 -1.34
N ALA A 70 5.84 -8.49 -1.01
CA ALA A 70 4.56 -9.14 -0.70
C ALA A 70 3.87 -8.49 0.51
N LEU A 71 4.62 -8.21 1.58
CA LEU A 71 4.10 -7.49 2.76
C LEU A 71 3.68 -6.06 2.42
N GLY A 72 4.48 -5.33 1.63
CA GLY A 72 4.19 -3.97 1.19
C GLY A 72 2.92 -3.90 0.33
N ALA A 73 2.74 -4.84 -0.59
CA ALA A 73 1.53 -4.97 -1.40
C ALA A 73 0.30 -5.30 -0.52
N PHE A 74 0.44 -6.22 0.44
CA PHE A 74 -0.62 -6.55 1.39
C PHE A 74 -1.05 -5.34 2.21
N CYS A 75 -0.10 -4.59 2.78
CA CYS A 75 -0.38 -3.36 3.52
C CYS A 75 -1.10 -2.32 2.65
N GLY A 76 -0.69 -2.18 1.39
CA GLY A 76 -1.33 -1.29 0.43
C GLY A 76 -2.77 -1.69 0.13
N HIS A 77 -3.03 -2.98 -0.12
CA HIS A 77 -4.40 -3.50 -0.32
C HIS A 77 -5.28 -3.29 0.90
N CYS A 78 -4.76 -3.54 2.10
CA CYS A 78 -5.47 -3.26 3.35
C CYS A 78 -5.81 -1.77 3.48
N ALA A 79 -4.88 -0.87 3.16
CA ALA A 79 -5.12 0.57 3.16
C ALA A 79 -6.20 0.96 2.15
N CYS A 80 -6.10 0.48 0.90
CA CYS A 80 -7.09 0.74 -0.15
C CYS A 80 -8.49 0.22 0.23
N LYS A 81 -8.58 -0.99 0.80
CA LYS A 81 -9.86 -1.55 1.27
C LYS A 81 -10.48 -0.67 2.35
N GLN A 82 -9.70 -0.24 3.34
CA GLN A 82 -10.18 0.64 4.42
C GLN A 82 -10.58 2.04 3.93
N ILE A 83 -9.88 2.58 2.93
CA ILE A 83 -10.25 3.87 2.30
C ILE A 83 -11.57 3.73 1.53
N ARG A 84 -11.72 2.65 0.76
CA ARG A 84 -12.93 2.39 -0.03
C ARG A 84 -14.17 2.22 0.84
N GLU A 85 -14.04 1.50 1.96
CA GLU A 85 -15.12 1.31 2.94
C GLU A 85 -15.56 2.62 3.63
N ARG A 86 -14.69 3.64 3.70
CA ARG A 86 -14.92 4.89 4.44
C ARG A 86 -15.20 6.13 3.60
N ARG A 87 -15.31 5.96 2.27
CA ARG A 87 -15.50 6.92 1.18
C ARG A 87 -14.24 7.14 0.32
N PRO A 88 -14.35 6.99 -1.02
CA PRO A 88 -13.22 7.01 -1.95
C PRO A 88 -12.54 8.38 -2.14
N HIS A 89 -13.11 9.48 -1.63
CA HIS A 89 -12.56 10.83 -1.77
C HIS A 89 -11.46 11.18 -0.72
N GLN A 90 -11.04 10.22 0.11
CA GLN A 90 -10.04 10.49 1.15
C GLN A 90 -8.61 10.57 0.60
N LYS A 91 -7.87 11.59 1.06
CA LYS A 91 -6.41 11.73 0.89
C LYS A 91 -5.71 10.48 1.46
N GLY A 92 -5.03 9.73 0.59
CA GLY A 92 -4.26 8.53 0.98
C GLY A 92 -4.28 7.42 -0.07
N THR A 93 -5.31 7.38 -0.93
CA THR A 93 -5.45 6.38 -1.99
C THR A 93 -4.26 6.39 -2.94
N GLY A 94 -3.79 7.59 -3.34
CA GLY A 94 -2.63 7.72 -4.22
C GLY A 94 -1.37 7.08 -3.63
N MET A 95 -1.06 7.32 -2.35
CA MET A 95 0.10 6.71 -1.70
C MET A 95 -0.01 5.18 -1.62
N ALA A 96 -1.20 4.67 -1.26
CA ALA A 96 -1.43 3.22 -1.20
C ALA A 96 -1.32 2.57 -2.58
N VAL A 97 -1.91 3.16 -3.62
CA VAL A 97 -1.84 2.64 -4.99
C VAL A 97 -0.40 2.67 -5.52
N THR A 98 0.34 3.76 -5.30
CA THR A 98 1.74 3.84 -5.71
C THR A 98 2.61 2.79 -4.99
N GLY A 99 2.39 2.59 -3.68
CA GLY A 99 3.05 1.53 -2.93
C GLY A 99 2.76 0.13 -3.49
N ILE A 100 1.49 -0.16 -3.81
CA ILE A 100 1.08 -1.43 -4.42
C ILE A 100 1.77 -1.65 -5.77
N ILE A 101 1.73 -0.65 -6.66
CA ILE A 101 2.33 -0.75 -8.00
C ILE A 101 3.84 -1.01 -7.90
N GLY A 102 4.53 -0.25 -7.04
CA GLY A 102 5.96 -0.44 -6.80
C GLY A 102 6.29 -1.84 -6.26
N CYS A 103 5.55 -2.31 -5.26
CA CYS A 103 5.73 -3.65 -4.70
C CYS A 103 5.47 -4.76 -5.73
N TYR A 104 4.44 -4.64 -6.57
CA TYR A 104 4.21 -5.62 -7.64
C TYR A 104 5.31 -5.61 -8.70
N GLY A 105 5.80 -4.43 -9.09
CA GLY A 105 6.95 -4.32 -9.97
C GLY A 105 8.17 -5.05 -9.40
N CYS A 106 8.49 -4.82 -8.14
CA CYS A 106 9.59 -5.49 -7.44
C CYS A 106 9.36 -7.01 -7.30
N LEU A 107 8.13 -7.47 -7.06
CA LEU A 107 7.79 -8.90 -7.05
C LEU A 107 8.07 -9.55 -8.41
N CYS A 108 7.61 -8.95 -9.51
CA CYS A 108 7.83 -9.50 -10.84
C CYS A 108 9.32 -9.59 -11.18
N VAL A 109 10.08 -8.52 -10.90
CA VAL A 109 11.53 -8.48 -11.16
C VAL A 109 12.27 -9.46 -10.25
N GLY A 110 11.97 -9.46 -8.95
CA GLY A 110 12.60 -10.35 -7.96
C GLY A 110 12.36 -11.83 -8.27
N LEU A 111 11.14 -12.21 -8.64
CA LEU A 111 10.82 -13.58 -9.04
C LEU A 111 11.49 -13.98 -10.36
N ALA A 112 11.61 -13.06 -11.33
CA ALA A 112 12.30 -13.32 -12.58
C ALA A 112 13.80 -13.55 -12.35
N VAL A 113 14.46 -12.70 -11.55
CA VAL A 113 15.87 -12.84 -11.18
C VAL A 113 16.08 -14.12 -10.39
N PHE A 114 15.24 -14.39 -9.39
CA PHE A 114 15.32 -15.62 -8.59
C PHE A 114 15.19 -16.88 -9.47
N SER A 115 14.21 -16.89 -10.38
CA SER A 115 14.03 -18.00 -11.32
C SER A 115 15.25 -18.20 -12.21
N ALA A 116 15.82 -17.12 -12.76
CA ALA A 116 17.02 -17.17 -13.59
C ALA A 116 18.24 -17.73 -12.81
N LEU A 117 18.42 -17.31 -11.55
CA LEU A 117 19.49 -17.81 -10.69
C LEU A 117 19.33 -19.31 -10.38
N THR A 118 18.10 -19.78 -10.13
CA THR A 118 17.85 -21.21 -9.86
C THR A 118 17.94 -22.10 -11.10
N GLN A 119 17.67 -21.56 -12.29
CA GLN A 119 17.78 -22.33 -13.55
C GLN A 119 19.21 -22.38 -14.10
N GLY A 120 20.04 -21.36 -13.81
CA GLY A 120 21.44 -21.33 -14.21
C GLY A 120 22.38 -22.15 -13.34
N SER A 121 21.91 -22.75 -12.25
CA SER A 121 22.72 -23.57 -11.33
C SER A 121 22.71 -25.07 -11.66
N VAL A 122 22.39 -25.46 -12.90
CA VAL A 122 22.43 -26.85 -13.40
C VAL A 122 23.62 -27.05 -14.34
#